data_AF-A0A1Z5JML6-F1
#
_entry.id   AF-A0A1Z5JML6-F1
#
_cell.length_a   1.000
_cell.length_b   1.000
_cell.length_c   1.000
_cell.angle_alpha   90.00
_cell.angle_beta   90.00
_cell.angle_gamma   90.00
#
_symmetry.space_group_name_H-M   'P 1'
#
loop_
_entity.id
_entity.type
_entity.pdbx_description
1 polymer ?
#
loop_
_entity_poly.entity_id
_entity_poly.type
_entity_poly.pdbx_seq_one_letter_code
_entity_poly.pdbx_strand_id
1 'polypeptide(L)'
;MKTYAAFALLTATAVQAFQIAPTRSIAPKFLATDVGRRSEAPFCMKARVAPEIDADDVPSSTFNPIAAVPWVSLVSLVIYLSGDQGLISASDQAMIEGILADPANPGFNELFYMIFNFFVPMPMILAALLLPQGRPGKGLPAGPFLCLSSFIGYFALGPYLTFRAPPRDSVTQSELSWFTAKVTENKLLGLSLAAAVTAIPFLSHVPEAFQTDASGLWQGFLDLLASSKFALVSSLDLTCLHLTAVALTARDYRLRTGRDGTLIAASTLFLPLLGSSIYLALRPPIPEE
;
A
#
# COMPACT_ATOMS: atom_id res chain seq x y z
N MET A 1 22.34 7.86 18.86
CA MET A 1 22.60 8.72 17.68
C MET A 1 23.22 8.01 16.47
N LYS A 2 23.80 6.80 16.57
CA LYS A 2 24.40 6.10 15.40
C LYS A 2 23.43 5.21 14.59
N THR A 3 22.18 5.04 15.03
CA THR A 3 21.17 4.17 14.38
C THR A 3 20.28 4.88 13.36
N TYR A 4 20.08 6.19 13.49
CA TYR A 4 19.28 6.98 12.53
C TYR A 4 20.00 7.23 11.19
N ALA A 5 21.34 7.31 11.23
CA ALA A 5 22.15 7.46 10.01
C ALA A 5 22.12 6.22 9.10
N ALA A 6 21.94 5.01 9.65
CA ALA A 6 21.93 3.78 8.86
C ALA A 6 20.65 3.62 8.01
N PHE A 7 19.53 4.20 8.45
CA PHE A 7 18.26 4.14 7.72
C PHE A 7 18.21 5.19 6.59
N ALA A 8 18.77 6.39 6.84
CA ALA A 8 18.90 7.45 5.82
C ALA A 8 19.97 7.14 4.76
N LEU A 9 21.01 6.36 5.08
CA LEU A 9 22.02 5.96 4.08
C LEU A 9 21.49 4.92 3.07
N LEU A 10 20.50 4.13 3.48
CA LEU A 10 19.92 3.04 2.68
C LEU A 10 18.96 3.56 1.60
N THR A 11 18.37 4.74 1.80
CA THR A 11 17.52 5.40 0.80
C THR A 11 18.35 6.14 -0.26
N ALA A 12 19.54 6.66 0.09
CA ALA A 12 20.40 7.40 -0.83
C ALA A 12 21.13 6.50 -1.86
N THR A 13 21.44 5.24 -1.52
CA THR A 13 22.23 4.34 -2.39
C THR A 13 21.41 3.69 -3.52
N ALA A 14 20.08 3.60 -3.38
CA ALA A 14 19.24 2.99 -4.40
C ALA A 14 19.04 3.87 -5.66
N VAL A 15 19.26 5.18 -5.53
CA VAL A 15 19.04 6.16 -6.62
C VAL A 15 20.14 6.11 -7.69
N GLN A 16 21.33 5.57 -7.39
CA GLN A 16 22.47 5.57 -8.30
C GLN A 16 22.67 4.28 -9.12
N ALA A 17 21.85 3.24 -8.93
CA ALA A 17 22.11 1.92 -9.53
C ALA A 17 21.35 1.61 -10.84
N PHE A 18 20.57 2.54 -11.40
CA PHE A 18 19.73 2.27 -12.59
C PHE A 18 20.18 3.05 -13.84
N GLN A 19 21.45 2.89 -14.23
CA GLN A 19 21.87 3.10 -15.62
C GLN A 19 22.43 1.78 -16.18
N ILE A 20 22.14 1.56 -17.48
CA ILE A 20 22.58 0.47 -18.39
C ILE A 20 21.52 -0.63 -18.68
N ALA A 21 20.69 -0.35 -19.72
CA ALA A 21 20.31 -1.15 -20.91
C ALA A 21 20.23 -2.70 -20.91
N PRO A 22 19.68 -3.35 -21.97
CA PRO A 22 18.36 -3.23 -22.60
C PRO A 22 17.62 -4.59 -22.68
N THR A 23 16.31 -4.55 -22.91
CA THR A 23 15.42 -5.72 -23.06
C THR A 23 15.49 -6.38 -24.44
N ARG A 24 15.32 -7.71 -24.49
CA ARG A 24 14.98 -8.45 -25.72
C ARG A 24 13.82 -9.41 -25.47
N SER A 25 12.81 -9.29 -26.34
CA SER A 25 11.57 -10.07 -26.46
C SER A 25 11.82 -11.46 -27.07
N ILE A 26 10.92 -12.44 -26.85
CA ILE A 26 10.28 -13.29 -27.89
C ILE A 26 9.16 -14.17 -27.29
N ALA A 27 8.16 -14.43 -28.13
CA ALA A 27 6.77 -14.87 -27.95
C ALA A 27 6.51 -16.39 -27.69
N PRO A 28 5.25 -16.83 -27.49
CA PRO A 28 4.82 -18.14 -26.93
C PRO A 28 4.22 -19.11 -27.99
N LYS A 29 3.78 -20.32 -27.56
CA LYS A 29 2.79 -21.26 -28.19
C LYS A 29 2.84 -22.62 -27.43
N PHE A 30 1.85 -23.52 -27.27
CA PHE A 30 0.47 -23.71 -27.78
C PHE A 30 -0.22 -24.88 -27.01
N LEU A 31 -1.56 -24.85 -26.96
CA LEU A 31 -2.58 -25.94 -27.04
C LEU A 31 -2.39 -27.36 -26.44
N ALA A 32 -3.39 -27.86 -25.72
CA ALA A 32 -4.40 -28.81 -26.27
C ALA A 32 -5.42 -29.28 -25.21
N THR A 33 -6.67 -29.38 -25.65
CA THR A 33 -7.90 -29.87 -25.02
C THR A 33 -7.94 -31.40 -24.87
N ASP A 34 -8.76 -31.93 -23.94
CA ASP A 34 -9.62 -33.07 -24.30
C ASP A 34 -10.92 -33.18 -23.49
N VAL A 35 -11.95 -33.69 -24.17
CA VAL A 35 -13.36 -33.77 -23.78
C VAL A 35 -13.72 -35.21 -23.42
N GLY A 36 -14.34 -35.43 -22.26
CA GLY A 36 -14.83 -36.76 -21.84
C GLY A 36 -16.19 -36.69 -21.15
N ARG A 37 -17.17 -37.43 -21.68
CA ARG A 37 -18.61 -37.40 -21.38
C ARG A 37 -19.03 -38.64 -20.59
N ARG A 38 -19.79 -38.53 -19.47
CA ARG A 38 -21.13 -39.18 -19.26
C ARG A 38 -21.70 -39.19 -17.82
N SER A 39 -23.02 -38.96 -17.82
CA SER A 39 -24.13 -39.62 -17.09
C SER A 39 -24.47 -39.20 -15.66
N GLU A 40 -25.72 -38.74 -15.50
CA GLU A 40 -26.36 -38.17 -14.32
C GLU A 40 -27.08 -39.21 -13.44
N ALA A 41 -27.08 -38.98 -12.12
CA ALA A 41 -28.11 -39.37 -11.15
C ALA A 41 -27.92 -38.57 -9.82
N PRO A 42 -28.88 -38.57 -8.88
CA PRO A 42 -29.94 -37.58 -8.70
C PRO A 42 -29.60 -36.48 -7.66
N PHE A 43 -30.38 -35.41 -7.72
CA PHE A 43 -30.25 -34.14 -7.00
C PHE A 43 -30.26 -34.29 -5.47
N CYS A 44 -29.07 -34.28 -4.86
CA CYS A 44 -28.87 -33.95 -3.45
C CYS A 44 -28.41 -32.49 -3.39
N MET A 45 -29.12 -31.65 -2.62
CA MET A 45 -28.75 -30.24 -2.41
C MET A 45 -27.48 -30.20 -1.56
N LYS A 46 -26.33 -30.42 -2.21
CA LYS A 46 -25.01 -30.21 -1.63
C LYS A 46 -24.88 -28.73 -1.32
N ALA A 47 -24.51 -28.41 -0.09
CA ALA A 47 -23.94 -27.11 0.23
C ALA A 47 -22.95 -26.78 -0.88
N ARG A 48 -23.10 -25.61 -1.52
CA ARG A 48 -22.17 -25.16 -2.54
C ARG A 48 -20.84 -24.91 -1.85
N VAL A 49 -20.05 -25.96 -1.71
CA VAL A 49 -18.60 -25.86 -1.62
C VAL A 49 -18.25 -25.05 -2.84
N ALA A 50 -17.80 -23.80 -2.62
CA ALA A 50 -17.24 -23.00 -3.68
C ALA A 50 -16.21 -23.91 -4.36
N PRO A 51 -16.28 -24.11 -5.69
CA PRO A 51 -15.30 -24.94 -6.36
C PRO A 51 -13.94 -24.40 -5.97
N GLU A 52 -13.09 -25.27 -5.43
CA GLU A 52 -11.67 -25.01 -5.35
C GLU A 52 -11.25 -24.73 -6.79
N ILE A 53 -11.09 -23.45 -7.13
CA ILE A 53 -10.72 -23.07 -8.48
C ILE A 53 -9.31 -23.60 -8.62
N ASP A 54 -9.15 -24.60 -9.48
CA ASP A 54 -7.86 -25.21 -9.78
C ASP A 54 -6.88 -24.06 -10.01
N ALA A 55 -5.76 -24.07 -9.29
CA ALA A 55 -4.84 -22.92 -9.25
C ALA A 55 -4.38 -22.50 -10.66
N ASP A 56 -4.51 -23.42 -11.62
CA ASP A 56 -4.20 -23.26 -13.02
C ASP A 56 -5.23 -22.46 -13.83
N ASP A 57 -6.53 -22.51 -13.48
CA ASP A 57 -7.62 -21.88 -14.25
C ASP A 57 -7.90 -20.41 -13.87
N VAL A 58 -7.20 -19.86 -12.87
CA VAL A 58 -7.40 -18.47 -12.47
C VAL A 58 -6.77 -17.50 -13.47
N PRO A 59 -7.50 -16.47 -13.95
CA PRO A 59 -6.97 -15.51 -14.89
C PRO A 59 -5.75 -14.79 -14.32
N SER A 60 -4.75 -14.55 -15.17
CA SER A 60 -3.53 -13.83 -14.79
C SER A 60 -3.79 -12.37 -14.42
N SER A 61 -4.91 -11.80 -14.85
CA SER A 61 -5.32 -10.43 -14.55
C SER A 61 -6.83 -10.35 -14.44
N THR A 62 -7.31 -9.54 -13.51
CA THR A 62 -8.73 -9.17 -13.45
C THR A 62 -8.81 -7.68 -13.21
N PHE A 63 -9.58 -6.99 -14.05
CA PHE A 63 -9.77 -5.56 -13.93
C PHE A 63 -10.58 -5.24 -12.67
N ASN A 64 -9.98 -4.47 -11.76
CA ASN A 64 -10.60 -4.03 -10.52
C ASN A 64 -10.93 -2.53 -10.58
N PRO A 65 -12.18 -2.15 -10.91
CA PRO A 65 -12.55 -0.75 -11.04
C PRO A 65 -12.44 0.03 -9.74
N ILE A 66 -12.60 -0.62 -8.59
CA ILE A 66 -12.51 0.03 -7.26
C ILE A 66 -11.10 0.56 -7.01
N ALA A 67 -10.07 -0.15 -7.47
CA ALA A 67 -8.69 0.32 -7.41
C ALA A 67 -8.34 1.29 -8.54
N ALA A 68 -8.97 1.15 -9.71
CA ALA A 68 -8.72 2.01 -10.86
C ALA A 68 -9.18 3.46 -10.63
N VAL A 69 -10.35 3.65 -9.99
CA VAL A 69 -10.93 4.98 -9.75
C VAL A 69 -10.00 5.94 -9.01
N PRO A 70 -9.45 5.62 -7.81
CA PRO A 70 -8.52 6.51 -7.12
C PRO A 70 -7.24 6.73 -7.92
N TRP A 71 -6.74 5.71 -8.63
CA TRP A 71 -5.53 5.83 -9.44
C TRP A 71 -5.71 6.80 -10.60
N VAL A 72 -6.76 6.61 -11.41
CA VAL A 72 -7.08 7.48 -12.54
C VAL A 72 -7.40 8.89 -12.06
N SER A 73 -8.10 9.04 -10.93
CA SER A 73 -8.39 10.34 -10.32
C SER A 73 -7.12 11.09 -9.93
N LEU A 74 -6.17 10.43 -9.25
CA LEU A 74 -4.90 11.04 -8.87
C LEU A 74 -4.06 11.43 -10.09
N VAL A 75 -3.97 10.55 -11.10
CA VAL A 75 -3.25 10.86 -12.35
C VAL A 75 -3.89 12.04 -13.07
N SER A 76 -5.22 12.05 -13.17
CA SER A 76 -5.97 13.14 -13.80
C SER A 76 -5.79 14.46 -13.04
N LEU A 77 -5.78 14.41 -11.71
CA LEU A 77 -5.52 15.57 -10.87
C LEU A 77 -4.12 16.14 -11.09
N VAL A 78 -3.08 15.30 -11.13
CA VAL A 78 -1.71 15.76 -11.40
C VAL A 78 -1.62 16.41 -12.79
N ILE A 79 -2.22 15.80 -13.81
CA ILE A 79 -2.25 16.38 -15.17
C ILE A 79 -2.96 17.74 -15.16
N TYR A 80 -4.12 17.82 -14.51
CA TYR A 80 -4.89 19.06 -14.38
C TYR A 80 -4.11 20.16 -13.67
N LEU A 81 -3.47 19.84 -12.54
CA LEU A 81 -2.68 20.79 -11.76
C LEU A 81 -1.37 21.19 -12.48
N SER A 82 -0.82 20.32 -13.32
CA SER A 82 0.41 20.62 -14.06
C SER A 82 0.18 21.74 -15.07
N GLY A 83 -0.91 21.65 -15.86
CA GLY A 83 -1.26 22.65 -16.87
C GLY A 83 -0.04 23.09 -17.71
N ASP A 84 0.03 24.39 -18.01
CA ASP A 84 1.16 24.99 -18.73
C ASP A 84 2.37 25.34 -17.83
N GLN A 85 2.21 25.26 -16.51
CA GLN A 85 3.22 25.69 -15.54
C GLN A 85 4.15 24.56 -15.06
N GLY A 86 3.97 23.34 -15.58
CA GLY A 86 4.80 22.19 -15.24
C GLY A 86 4.40 21.49 -13.93
N LEU A 87 5.09 20.37 -13.67
CA LEU A 87 4.80 19.44 -12.58
C LEU A 87 5.12 19.99 -11.18
N ILE A 88 6.07 20.92 -11.08
CA ILE A 88 6.59 21.45 -9.81
C ILE A 88 6.43 22.98 -9.86
N SER A 89 5.73 23.54 -8.87
CA SER A 89 5.62 24.99 -8.70
C SER A 89 6.73 25.55 -7.80
N ALA A 90 6.89 26.87 -7.76
CA ALA A 90 7.90 27.51 -6.92
C ALA A 90 7.72 27.20 -5.42
N SER A 91 6.47 27.08 -4.94
CA SER A 91 6.17 26.67 -3.56
C SER A 91 6.59 25.22 -3.31
N ASP A 92 6.33 24.32 -4.26
CA ASP A 92 6.74 22.92 -4.16
C ASP A 92 8.28 22.79 -4.12
N GLN A 93 8.99 23.60 -4.91
CA GLN A 93 10.44 23.62 -4.90
C GLN A 93 10.99 24.11 -3.55
N ALA A 94 10.43 25.18 -2.98
CA ALA A 94 10.83 25.68 -1.67
C ALA A 94 10.62 24.63 -0.56
N MET A 95 9.53 23.85 -0.64
CA MET A 95 9.30 22.74 0.30
C MET A 95 10.35 21.64 0.16
N ILE A 96 10.66 21.22 -1.07
CA ILE A 96 11.68 20.20 -1.33
C ILE A 96 13.05 20.68 -0.82
N GLU A 97 13.41 21.93 -1.09
CA GLU A 97 14.64 22.54 -0.58
C GLU A 97 14.66 22.60 0.95
N GLY A 98 13.52 22.91 1.58
CA GLY A 98 13.38 22.85 3.04
C GLY A 98 13.65 21.46 3.63
N ILE A 99 13.09 20.40 3.02
CA ILE A 99 13.33 19.00 3.42
C ILE A 99 14.82 18.65 3.28
N LEU A 100 15.48 19.12 2.22
CA LEU A 100 16.88 18.83 1.96
C LEU A 100 17.83 19.62 2.88
N ALA A 101 17.45 20.85 3.24
CA ALA A 101 18.27 21.75 4.07
C ALA A 101 18.23 21.36 5.55
N ASP A 102 17.03 21.13 6.10
CA ASP A 102 16.83 20.65 7.46
C ASP A 102 15.73 19.59 7.49
N PRO A 103 16.08 18.31 7.36
CA PRO A 103 15.09 17.24 7.39
C PRO A 103 14.43 17.08 8.77
N ALA A 104 14.99 17.64 9.85
CA ALA A 104 14.40 17.57 11.18
C ALA A 104 13.37 18.69 11.42
N ASN A 105 13.54 19.83 10.76
CA ASN A 105 12.61 20.95 10.80
C ASN A 105 12.56 21.68 9.46
N PRO A 106 11.79 21.16 8.48
CA PRO A 106 11.86 21.65 7.11
C PRO A 106 11.13 22.99 6.88
N GLY A 107 10.60 23.61 7.94
CA GLY A 107 10.06 24.98 7.91
C GLY A 107 8.69 25.14 7.24
N PHE A 108 7.96 24.04 7.01
CA PHE A 108 6.56 24.06 6.58
C PHE A 108 5.66 23.42 7.65
N ASN A 109 4.35 23.53 7.45
CA ASN A 109 3.32 23.10 8.40
C ASN A 109 3.52 21.66 8.93
N GLU A 110 3.41 21.52 10.25
CA GLU A 110 3.70 20.31 11.02
C GLU A 110 2.74 19.16 10.71
N LEU A 111 1.47 19.45 10.37
CA LEU A 111 0.51 18.43 9.94
C LEU A 111 0.91 17.83 8.60
N PHE A 112 1.38 18.65 7.66
CA PHE A 112 1.87 18.13 6.39
C PHE A 112 3.17 17.35 6.58
N TYR A 113 4.07 17.80 7.46
CA TYR A 113 5.28 17.06 7.79
C TYR A 113 4.98 15.68 8.39
N MET A 114 3.97 15.59 9.26
CA MET A 114 3.45 14.32 9.77
C MET A 114 2.92 13.42 8.64
N ILE A 115 2.10 13.96 7.73
CA ILE A 115 1.57 13.24 6.56
C ILE A 115 2.71 12.71 5.69
N PHE A 116 3.72 13.53 5.41
CA PHE A 116 4.84 13.13 4.58
C PHE A 116 5.65 11.99 5.22
N ASN A 117 5.84 12.02 6.54
CA ASN A 117 6.53 10.95 7.27
C ASN A 117 5.73 9.63 7.32
N PHE A 118 4.41 9.66 7.19
CA PHE A 118 3.59 8.44 7.11
C PHE A 118 3.87 7.59 5.87
N PHE A 119 4.47 8.16 4.81
CA PHE A 119 4.93 7.37 3.65
C PHE A 119 6.05 6.38 4.01
N VAL A 120 6.74 6.54 5.13
CA VAL A 120 7.81 5.62 5.56
C VAL A 120 7.24 4.27 6.00
N PRO A 121 6.29 4.19 6.97
CA PRO A 121 5.69 2.91 7.37
C PRO A 121 4.66 2.34 6.38
N MET A 122 4.01 3.19 5.56
CA MET A 122 2.88 2.82 4.72
C MET A 122 3.14 1.62 3.77
N PRO A 123 4.24 1.57 3.00
CA PRO A 123 4.51 0.47 2.07
C PRO A 123 4.67 -0.87 2.77
N MET A 124 5.22 -0.87 3.99
CA MET A 124 5.41 -2.09 4.78
C MET A 124 4.09 -2.60 5.36
N ILE A 125 3.21 -1.70 5.80
CA ILE A 125 1.83 -2.04 6.20
C ILE A 125 1.12 -2.69 5.01
N LEU A 126 1.20 -2.07 3.83
CA LEU A 126 0.60 -2.60 2.60
C LEU A 126 1.23 -3.93 2.20
N ALA A 127 2.54 -4.08 2.27
CA ALA A 127 3.21 -5.35 1.98
C ALA A 127 2.71 -6.47 2.89
N ALA A 128 2.56 -6.21 4.19
CA ALA A 128 2.09 -7.20 5.15
C ALA A 128 0.62 -7.62 4.96
N LEU A 129 -0.21 -6.71 4.43
CA LEU A 129 -1.60 -7.01 4.07
C LEU A 129 -1.71 -7.68 2.69
N LEU A 130 -0.90 -7.26 1.73
CA LEU A 130 -1.07 -7.58 0.31
C LEU A 130 -0.39 -8.89 -0.12
N LEU A 131 0.80 -9.18 0.42
CA LEU A 131 1.60 -10.32 0.00
C LEU A 131 0.95 -11.68 0.31
N PRO A 132 0.33 -11.92 1.49
CA PRO A 132 -0.36 -13.19 1.75
C PRO A 132 -1.54 -13.45 0.79
N GLN A 133 -2.17 -12.38 0.31
CA GLN A 133 -3.30 -12.44 -0.62
C GLN A 133 -2.89 -12.71 -2.07
N GLY A 134 -1.61 -12.55 -2.40
CA GLY A 134 -1.08 -12.67 -3.76
C GLY A 134 -0.95 -14.14 -4.22
N ARG A 135 -1.00 -14.35 -5.53
CA ARG A 135 -0.73 -15.64 -6.17
C ARG A 135 0.68 -15.62 -6.78
N PRO A 136 1.66 -16.33 -6.20
CA PRO A 136 2.98 -16.46 -6.79
C PRO A 136 2.89 -16.98 -8.23
N GLY A 137 3.66 -16.39 -9.15
CA GLY A 137 3.74 -16.85 -10.55
C GLY A 137 2.52 -16.53 -11.44
N LYS A 138 1.45 -15.91 -10.91
CA LYS A 138 0.28 -15.52 -11.70
C LYS A 138 0.06 -14.00 -11.65
N GLY A 139 0.05 -13.37 -12.81
CA GLY A 139 -0.18 -11.94 -12.96
C GLY A 139 1.02 -11.06 -12.62
N LEU A 140 0.75 -9.80 -12.28
CA LEU A 140 1.80 -8.83 -11.94
C LEU A 140 2.46 -9.20 -10.60
N PRO A 141 3.80 -9.17 -10.50
CA PRO A 141 4.48 -9.39 -9.22
C PRO A 141 4.28 -8.17 -8.30
N ALA A 142 3.84 -8.40 -7.06
CA ALA A 142 3.56 -7.31 -6.11
C ALA A 142 4.82 -6.54 -5.67
N GLY A 143 5.96 -7.24 -5.56
CA GLY A 143 7.20 -6.71 -4.98
C GLY A 143 7.67 -5.39 -5.59
N PRO A 144 7.86 -5.30 -6.92
CA PRO A 144 8.27 -4.06 -7.57
C PRO A 144 7.31 -2.89 -7.33
N PHE A 145 6.00 -3.12 -7.38
CA PHE A 145 5.00 -2.05 -7.16
C PHE A 145 4.93 -1.62 -5.70
N LEU A 146 5.08 -2.55 -4.75
CA LEU A 146 5.20 -2.24 -3.33
C LEU A 146 6.48 -1.43 -3.05
N CYS A 147 7.61 -1.84 -3.62
CA CYS A 147 8.87 -1.11 -3.51
C CYS A 147 8.72 0.32 -4.06
N LEU A 148 8.18 0.45 -5.27
CA LEU A 148 7.98 1.73 -5.94
C LEU A 148 6.95 2.62 -5.21
N SER A 149 5.96 2.01 -4.53
CA SER A 149 5.00 2.76 -3.71
C SER A 149 5.64 3.46 -2.51
N SER A 150 6.85 3.08 -2.11
CA SER A 150 7.62 3.83 -1.10
C SER A 150 8.05 5.22 -1.57
N PHE A 151 8.08 5.46 -2.89
CA PHE A 151 8.57 6.70 -3.49
C PHE A 151 7.45 7.51 -4.12
N ILE A 152 6.55 6.86 -4.85
CA ILE A 152 5.46 7.51 -5.58
C ILE A 152 4.08 7.03 -5.13
N GLY A 153 4.01 6.35 -3.98
CA GLY A 153 2.75 5.99 -3.32
C GLY A 153 1.74 5.24 -4.18
N TYR A 154 0.49 5.70 -4.17
CA TYR A 154 -0.61 5.04 -4.88
C TYR A 154 -0.45 5.12 -6.40
N PHE A 155 0.35 6.06 -6.94
CA PHE A 155 0.66 6.08 -8.36
C PHE A 155 1.36 4.78 -8.83
N ALA A 156 2.17 4.17 -7.97
CA ALA A 156 2.75 2.85 -8.23
C ALA A 156 1.77 1.71 -7.91
N LEU A 157 1.09 1.79 -6.77
CA LEU A 157 0.30 0.66 -6.28
C LEU A 157 -1.05 0.50 -7.01
N GLY A 158 -1.66 1.61 -7.44
CA GLY A 158 -2.92 1.68 -8.17
C GLY A 158 -3.00 0.77 -9.40
N PRO A 159 -2.05 0.85 -10.37
CA PRO A 159 -2.07 -0.02 -11.54
C PRO A 159 -1.90 -1.50 -11.16
N TYR A 160 -1.08 -1.81 -10.15
CA TYR A 160 -0.96 -3.18 -9.64
C TYR A 160 -2.31 -3.69 -9.10
N LEU A 161 -2.98 -2.93 -8.24
CA LEU A 161 -4.27 -3.34 -7.66
C LEU A 161 -5.40 -3.41 -8.68
N THR A 162 -5.27 -2.65 -9.77
CA THR A 162 -6.21 -2.62 -10.90
C THR A 162 -6.10 -3.85 -11.77
N PHE A 163 -4.87 -4.34 -12.02
CA PHE A 163 -4.61 -5.40 -13.01
C PHE A 163 -4.05 -6.70 -12.43
N ARG A 164 -3.87 -6.82 -11.12
CA ARG A 164 -3.39 -8.05 -10.48
C ARG A 164 -4.33 -9.24 -10.71
N ALA A 165 -3.79 -10.44 -10.54
CA ALA A 165 -4.61 -11.65 -10.46
C ALA A 165 -5.59 -11.57 -9.28
N PRO A 166 -6.75 -12.25 -9.36
CA PRO A 166 -7.67 -12.37 -8.25
C PRO A 166 -6.97 -12.82 -6.96
N PRO A 167 -7.20 -12.14 -5.83
CA PRO A 167 -6.66 -12.55 -4.54
C PRO A 167 -7.02 -14.00 -4.21
N ARG A 168 -6.19 -14.66 -3.41
CA ARG A 168 -6.48 -15.98 -2.85
C ARG A 168 -7.66 -15.91 -1.87
N ASP A 169 -8.45 -16.98 -1.83
CA ASP A 169 -9.55 -17.14 -0.86
C ASP A 169 -9.12 -17.93 0.39
N SER A 170 -8.08 -18.76 0.26
CA SER A 170 -7.39 -19.48 1.35
C SER A 170 -5.88 -19.46 1.09
N VAL A 171 -5.09 -19.59 2.16
CA VAL A 171 -3.63 -19.74 2.07
C VAL A 171 -3.14 -20.51 3.29
N THR A 172 -2.16 -21.39 3.09
CA THR A 172 -1.44 -22.06 4.18
C THR A 172 -0.03 -21.50 4.33
N GLN A 173 0.60 -21.68 5.49
CA GLN A 173 1.95 -21.15 5.71
C GLN A 173 3.01 -21.71 4.74
N SER A 174 2.82 -22.93 4.24
CA SER A 174 3.77 -23.58 3.32
C SER A 174 3.78 -22.92 1.92
N GLU A 175 2.69 -22.26 1.53
CA GLU A 175 2.55 -21.58 0.24
C GLU A 175 3.15 -20.16 0.21
N LEU A 176 3.57 -19.65 1.36
CA LEU A 176 4.09 -18.30 1.50
C LEU A 176 5.57 -18.23 1.13
N SER A 177 5.96 -17.13 0.50
CA SER A 177 7.39 -16.84 0.30
C SER A 177 8.09 -16.68 1.65
N TRP A 178 9.41 -16.94 1.69
CA TRP A 178 10.22 -16.75 2.90
C TRP A 178 10.03 -15.36 3.52
N PHE A 179 10.03 -14.32 2.68
CA PHE A 179 9.84 -12.94 3.15
C PHE A 179 8.46 -12.75 3.77
N THR A 180 7.41 -13.27 3.13
CA THR A 180 6.05 -13.17 3.64
C THR A 180 5.91 -13.92 4.98
N ALA A 181 6.37 -15.17 5.03
CA ALA A 181 6.26 -16.03 6.20
C ALA A 181 7.11 -15.56 7.40
N LYS A 182 8.29 -14.97 7.17
CA LYS A 182 9.22 -14.61 8.26
C LYS A 182 9.22 -13.13 8.63
N VAL A 183 8.99 -12.25 7.66
CA VAL A 183 9.00 -10.80 7.88
C VAL A 183 7.58 -10.30 8.09
N THR A 184 6.70 -10.48 7.11
CA THR A 184 5.36 -9.87 7.19
C THR A 184 4.45 -10.52 8.22
N GLU A 185 4.54 -11.84 8.41
CA GLU A 185 3.74 -12.56 9.42
C GLU A 185 4.30 -12.41 10.86
N ASN A 186 5.43 -11.72 11.04
CA ASN A 186 5.97 -11.49 12.37
C ASN A 186 5.15 -10.43 13.12
N LYS A 187 4.58 -10.79 14.28
CA LYS A 187 3.84 -9.84 15.14
C LYS A 187 4.68 -8.67 15.62
N LEU A 188 6.01 -8.84 15.75
CA LEU A 188 6.92 -7.75 16.08
C LEU A 188 7.00 -6.70 14.98
N LEU A 189 6.77 -7.07 13.71
CA LEU A 189 6.66 -6.10 12.62
C LEU A 189 5.41 -5.23 12.82
N GLY A 190 4.26 -5.84 13.14
CA GLY A 190 3.04 -5.08 13.43
C GLY A 190 3.23 -4.11 14.61
N LEU A 191 3.88 -4.58 15.68
CA LEU A 191 4.17 -3.74 16.84
C LEU A 191 5.15 -2.62 16.53
N SER A 192 6.21 -2.89 15.76
CA SER A 192 7.19 -1.87 15.37
C SER A 192 6.57 -0.83 14.44
N LEU A 193 5.70 -1.23 13.51
CA LEU A 193 4.93 -0.31 12.67
C LEU A 193 3.95 0.53 13.50
N ALA A 194 3.28 -0.06 14.49
CA ALA A 194 2.39 0.69 15.38
C ALA A 194 3.17 1.72 16.21
N ALA A 195 4.34 1.34 16.75
CA ALA A 195 5.22 2.24 17.46
C ALA A 195 5.75 3.36 16.56
N ALA A 196 6.18 3.04 15.34
CA ALA A 196 6.66 4.02 14.37
C ALA A 196 5.56 5.03 13.99
N VAL A 197 4.36 4.56 13.66
CA VAL A 197 3.21 5.41 13.33
C VAL A 197 2.82 6.29 14.52
N THR A 198 2.87 5.75 15.74
CA THR A 198 2.58 6.52 16.97
C THR A 198 3.64 7.59 17.25
N ALA A 199 4.91 7.34 16.89
CA ALA A 199 5.99 8.29 17.12
C ALA A 199 5.98 9.48 16.15
N ILE A 200 5.48 9.30 14.91
CA ILE A 200 5.53 10.32 13.85
C ILE A 200 4.91 11.68 14.26
N PRO A 201 3.72 11.75 14.89
CA PRO A 201 3.17 13.03 15.35
C PRO A 201 4.10 13.81 16.30
N PHE A 202 4.79 13.10 17.20
CA PHE A 202 5.74 13.72 18.13
C PHE A 202 7.02 14.16 17.43
N LEU A 203 7.55 13.34 16.52
CA LEU A 203 8.70 13.71 15.70
C LEU A 203 8.41 14.87 14.74
N SER A 204 7.12 15.12 14.46
CA SER A 204 6.65 16.22 13.63
C SER A 204 6.24 17.45 14.43
N HIS A 205 6.42 17.44 15.76
CA HIS A 205 6.04 18.51 16.69
C HIS A 205 4.56 18.92 16.65
N VAL A 206 3.67 18.03 16.20
CA VAL A 206 2.24 18.30 16.11
C VAL A 206 1.62 18.60 17.48
N PRO A 207 1.93 17.86 18.58
CA PRO A 207 1.40 18.18 19.90
C PRO A 207 1.78 19.57 20.38
N GLU A 208 3.04 19.98 20.18
CA GLU A 208 3.58 21.28 20.58
C GLU A 208 2.94 22.42 19.77
N ALA A 209 2.84 22.24 18.45
CA ALA A 209 2.18 23.21 17.56
C ALA A 209 0.69 23.35 17.89
N PHE A 210 0.01 22.22 18.19
CA PHE A 210 -1.40 22.21 18.57
C PHE A 210 -1.64 22.94 19.90
N GLN A 211 -0.75 22.76 20.89
CA GLN A 211 -0.83 23.47 22.16
C GLN A 211 -0.57 24.97 22.03
N THR A 212 0.30 25.36 21.09
CA THR A 212 0.68 26.76 20.87
C THR A 212 -0.42 27.53 20.13
N ASP A 213 -0.87 27.00 18.99
CA ASP A 213 -1.97 27.58 18.21
C ASP A 213 -2.64 26.51 17.34
N ALA A 214 -3.64 25.83 17.91
CA ALA A 214 -4.41 24.82 17.19
C ALA A 214 -5.11 25.38 15.94
N SER A 215 -5.53 26.65 15.97
CA SER A 215 -6.25 27.27 14.85
C SER A 215 -5.32 27.62 13.70
N GLY A 216 -4.17 28.23 14.00
CA GLY A 216 -3.13 28.54 13.02
C GLY A 216 -2.50 27.30 12.43
N LEU A 217 -2.32 26.23 13.22
CA LEU A 217 -1.84 24.94 12.71
C LEU A 217 -2.76 24.37 11.61
N TRP A 218 -4.07 24.36 11.86
CA TRP A 218 -5.04 23.88 10.88
C TRP A 218 -5.19 24.82 9.69
N GLN A 219 -5.26 26.13 9.91
CA GLN A 219 -5.39 27.09 8.83
C GLN A 219 -4.15 27.08 7.93
N GLY A 220 -2.95 27.05 8.52
CA GLY A 220 -1.70 26.96 7.77
C GLY A 220 -1.60 25.66 6.96
N PHE A 221 -2.17 24.56 7.46
CA PHE A 221 -2.26 23.33 6.68
C PHE A 221 -3.18 23.48 5.47
N LEU A 222 -4.37 24.08 5.64
CA LEU A 222 -5.29 24.35 4.54
C LEU A 222 -4.72 25.31 3.50
N ASP A 223 -4.04 26.37 3.96
CA ASP A 223 -3.35 27.32 3.09
C ASP A 223 -2.22 26.64 2.30
N LEU A 224 -1.51 25.70 2.93
CA LEU A 224 -0.50 24.89 2.26
C LEU A 224 -1.11 23.97 1.20
N LEU A 225 -2.23 23.30 1.48
CA LEU A 225 -2.94 22.48 0.50
C LEU A 225 -3.48 23.31 -0.67
N ALA A 226 -3.85 24.58 -0.45
CA ALA A 226 -4.32 25.47 -1.49
C ALA A 226 -3.19 26.03 -2.37
N SER A 227 -1.98 26.18 -1.82
CA SER A 227 -0.85 26.85 -2.47
C SER A 227 0.22 25.91 -3.01
N SER A 228 0.31 24.66 -2.54
CA SER A 228 1.26 23.66 -2.99
C SER A 228 0.56 22.47 -3.64
N LYS A 229 0.91 22.22 -4.90
CA LYS A 229 0.42 21.06 -5.67
C LYS A 229 0.96 19.77 -5.04
N PHE A 230 2.22 19.80 -4.62
CA PHE A 230 2.88 18.68 -3.94
C PHE A 230 2.15 18.32 -2.65
N ALA A 231 1.86 19.30 -1.79
CA ALA A 231 1.18 19.06 -0.53
C ALA A 231 -0.21 18.45 -0.71
N LEU A 232 -0.99 18.99 -1.66
CA LEU A 232 -2.32 18.49 -1.99
C LEU A 232 -2.27 17.05 -2.51
N VAL A 233 -1.43 16.79 -3.52
CA VAL A 233 -1.34 15.47 -4.17
C VAL A 233 -0.82 14.42 -3.19
N SER A 234 0.22 14.73 -2.40
CA SER A 234 0.75 13.80 -1.40
C SER A 234 -0.27 13.46 -0.32
N SER A 235 -1.08 14.43 0.13
CA SER A 235 -2.12 14.19 1.13
C SER A 235 -3.24 13.29 0.61
N LEU A 236 -3.66 13.51 -0.65
CA LEU A 236 -4.66 12.65 -1.32
C LEU A 236 -4.11 11.26 -1.61
N ASP A 237 -2.85 11.16 -1.99
CA ASP A 237 -2.16 9.91 -2.27
C ASP A 237 -2.05 9.03 -1.01
N LEU A 238 -1.63 9.62 0.12
CA LEU A 238 -1.62 8.92 1.41
C LEU A 238 -3.02 8.47 1.82
N THR A 239 -4.04 9.29 1.56
CA THR A 239 -5.44 8.92 1.82
C THR A 239 -5.84 7.69 1.02
N CYS A 240 -5.47 7.62 -0.27
CA CYS A 240 -5.74 6.46 -1.12
C CYS A 240 -5.02 5.20 -0.60
N LEU A 241 -3.76 5.33 -0.16
CA LEU A 241 -3.01 4.24 0.46
C LEU A 241 -3.65 3.77 1.76
N HIS A 242 -4.09 4.69 2.62
CA HIS A 242 -4.77 4.37 3.87
C HIS A 242 -6.08 3.62 3.64
N LEU A 243 -6.95 4.13 2.75
CA LEU A 243 -8.20 3.46 2.38
C LEU A 243 -7.95 2.08 1.76
N THR A 244 -6.86 1.94 1.01
CA THR A 244 -6.43 0.65 0.47
C THR A 244 -6.03 -0.31 1.59
N ALA A 245 -5.26 0.14 2.58
CA ALA A 245 -4.93 -0.69 3.73
C ALA A 245 -6.18 -1.12 4.51
N VAL A 246 -7.15 -0.21 4.72
CA VAL A 246 -8.45 -0.52 5.33
C VAL A 246 -9.17 -1.62 4.54
N ALA A 247 -9.30 -1.47 3.21
CA ALA A 247 -9.95 -2.46 2.35
C ALA A 247 -9.23 -3.81 2.36
N LEU A 248 -7.89 -3.80 2.42
CA LEU A 248 -7.09 -5.02 2.50
C LEU A 248 -7.17 -5.69 3.87
N THR A 249 -7.39 -4.95 4.96
CA THR A 249 -7.59 -5.50 6.31
C THR A 249 -8.82 -6.42 6.37
N ALA A 250 -9.95 -6.02 5.77
CA ALA A 250 -11.14 -6.87 5.74
C ALA A 250 -10.85 -8.22 5.03
N ARG A 251 -10.10 -8.16 3.92
CA ARG A 251 -9.72 -9.34 3.15
C ARG A 251 -8.70 -10.21 3.87
N ASP A 252 -7.67 -9.61 4.48
CA ASP A 252 -6.67 -10.34 5.26
C ASP A 252 -7.32 -11.06 6.45
N TYR A 253 -8.29 -10.43 7.12
CA TYR A 253 -9.04 -11.06 8.21
C TYR A 253 -9.87 -12.26 7.72
N ARG A 254 -10.56 -12.09 6.59
CA ARG A 254 -11.33 -13.17 5.97
C ARG A 254 -10.45 -14.33 5.53
N LEU A 255 -9.28 -14.04 4.94
CA LEU A 255 -8.30 -15.04 4.52
C LEU A 255 -7.84 -15.92 5.69
N ARG A 256 -7.72 -15.35 6.90
CA ARG A 256 -7.23 -16.04 8.10
C ARG A 256 -8.30 -16.80 8.88
N THR A 257 -9.54 -16.29 8.87
CA THR A 257 -10.60 -16.77 9.78
C THR A 257 -11.80 -17.36 9.07
N GLY A 258 -11.94 -17.14 7.75
CA GLY A 258 -13.15 -17.42 6.99
C GLY A 258 -14.35 -16.53 7.35
N ARG A 259 -14.19 -15.56 8.26
CA ARG A 259 -15.27 -14.68 8.75
C ARG A 259 -15.25 -13.32 8.06
N ASP A 260 -16.36 -12.61 8.11
CA ASP A 260 -16.44 -11.24 7.61
C ASP A 260 -15.52 -10.31 8.42
N GLY A 261 -14.66 -9.57 7.72
CA GLY A 261 -13.70 -8.62 8.29
C GLY A 261 -14.15 -7.17 8.23
N THR A 262 -15.38 -6.87 7.78
CA THR A 262 -15.86 -5.51 7.55
C THR A 262 -15.79 -4.63 8.81
N LEU A 263 -16.19 -5.16 9.97
CA LEU A 263 -16.11 -4.42 11.24
C LEU A 263 -14.66 -4.15 11.67
N ILE A 264 -13.75 -5.09 11.41
CA ILE A 264 -12.32 -4.91 11.71
C ILE A 264 -11.72 -3.87 10.78
N ALA A 265 -12.06 -3.86 9.49
CA ALA A 265 -11.64 -2.80 8.59
C ALA A 265 -12.23 -1.44 8.98
N ALA A 266 -13.52 -1.38 9.36
CA ALA A 266 -14.14 -0.13 9.79
C ALA A 266 -13.45 0.44 11.04
N SER A 267 -12.97 -0.40 11.96
CA SER A 267 -12.23 0.08 13.12
C SER A 267 -10.85 0.65 12.76
N THR A 268 -10.19 0.15 11.71
CA THR A 268 -8.89 0.68 11.27
C THR A 268 -8.99 2.03 10.56
N LEU A 269 -10.18 2.44 10.12
CA LEU A 269 -10.43 3.72 9.46
C LEU A 269 -10.28 4.93 10.40
N PHE A 270 -10.56 4.78 11.69
CA PHE A 270 -10.57 5.90 12.64
C PHE A 270 -9.19 6.44 12.97
N LEU A 271 -8.14 5.64 12.79
CA LEU A 271 -6.77 5.99 13.15
C LEU A 271 -5.88 5.72 11.92
N PRO A 272 -5.63 6.76 11.08
CA PRO A 272 -4.85 6.62 9.87
C PRO A 272 -3.53 5.88 10.10
N LEU A 273 -3.32 4.80 9.35
CA LEU A 273 -2.22 3.84 9.44
C LEU A 273 -2.12 3.06 10.76
N LEU A 274 -2.35 3.70 11.90
CA LEU A 274 -2.22 3.10 13.23
C LEU A 274 -3.20 1.95 13.41
N GLY A 275 -4.44 2.10 12.96
CA GLY A 275 -5.44 1.04 12.99
C GLY A 275 -4.97 -0.22 12.27
N SER A 276 -4.46 -0.07 11.04
CA SER A 276 -3.90 -1.19 10.27
C SER A 276 -2.65 -1.79 10.91
N SER A 277 -1.77 -0.99 11.51
CA SER A 277 -0.59 -1.48 12.22
C SER A 277 -0.94 -2.27 13.48
N ILE A 278 -1.91 -1.79 14.27
CA ILE A 278 -2.45 -2.51 15.45
C ILE A 278 -3.08 -3.82 14.99
N TYR A 279 -3.86 -3.80 13.91
CA TYR A 279 -4.40 -5.00 13.30
C TYR A 279 -3.28 -5.99 12.95
N LEU A 280 -2.19 -5.56 12.31
CA LEU A 280 -1.06 -6.44 11.98
C LEU A 280 -0.40 -7.07 13.21
N ALA A 281 -0.35 -6.36 14.34
CA ALA A 281 0.15 -6.90 15.61
C ALA A 281 -0.79 -7.95 16.22
N LEU A 282 -2.10 -7.77 16.06
CA LEU A 282 -3.13 -8.59 16.71
C LEU A 282 -3.76 -9.65 15.79
N ARG A 283 -3.47 -9.62 14.48
CA ARG A 283 -4.16 -10.48 13.51
C ARG A 283 -3.96 -11.97 13.82
N PRO A 284 -4.97 -12.80 13.53
CA PRO A 284 -4.84 -14.24 13.66
C PRO A 284 -3.70 -14.79 12.78
N PRO A 285 -3.02 -15.87 13.21
CA PRO A 285 -2.03 -16.52 12.36
C PRO A 285 -2.70 -17.14 11.12
N ILE A 286 -1.91 -17.34 10.07
CA ILE A 286 -2.34 -18.11 8.89
C ILE A 286 -2.39 -19.61 9.27
N PRO A 287 -3.40 -20.38 8.80
CA PRO A 287 -3.48 -21.82 9.02
C PRO A 287 -2.20 -22.56 8.59
N GLU A 288 -1.80 -23.57 9.37
CA GLU A 288 -0.61 -24.37 9.10
C GLU A 288 -0.84 -25.42 8.00
N GLU A 289 -2.08 -25.93 7.89
CA GLU A 289 -2.57 -26.92 6.92
C GLU A 289 -3.96 -26.54 6.39
#